data_AF-M0NIT8-F1
#
_entry.id   AF-M0NIT8-F1
#
_cell.length_a   1.000
_cell.length_b   1.000
_cell.length_c   1.000
_cell.angle_alpha   90.00
_cell.angle_beta   90.00
_cell.angle_gamma   90.00
#
_symmetry.space_group_name_H-M   'P 1'
#
loop_
_entity.id
_entity.type
_entity.pdbx_description
1 polymer ?
#
loop_
_entity_poly.entity_id
_entity_poly.type
_entity_poly.pdbx_seq_one_letter_code
_entity_poly.pdbx_strand_id
1 'polypeptide(L)'
;MSLDASTTADGERVYTDRTQVERGSEGPFFVVFSDADGASRWGFRCGNCGSFDTAMDTMGRIQCTECGNFRKPDEWDAAHE
;
A
#
# COMPACT_ATOMS: atom_id res chain seq x y z
N MET A 1 -3.87 16.79 -3.01
CA MET A 1 -3.63 15.39 -3.40
C MET A 1 -3.75 15.27 -4.90
N SER A 2 -2.84 14.56 -5.55
CA SER A 2 -2.99 14.15 -6.96
C SER A 2 -3.06 12.64 -6.97
N LEU A 3 -4.21 12.08 -7.36
CA LEU A 3 -4.42 10.64 -7.40
C LEU A 3 -4.16 10.12 -8.82
N ASP A 4 -3.42 9.03 -8.92
CA ASP A 4 -3.14 8.33 -10.18
C ASP A 4 -4.21 7.26 -10.42
N ALA A 5 -5.03 7.44 -11.46
CA ALA A 5 -6.05 6.46 -11.80
C ALA A 5 -5.43 5.24 -12.49
N SER A 6 -5.83 4.05 -12.07
CA SER A 6 -5.39 2.77 -12.63
C SER A 6 -6.54 1.78 -12.64
N THR A 7 -6.34 0.66 -13.33
CA THR A 7 -7.27 -0.47 -13.34
C THR A 7 -6.56 -1.68 -12.74
N THR A 8 -7.21 -2.38 -11.81
CA THR A 8 -6.69 -3.62 -11.22
C THR A 8 -6.75 -4.78 -12.22
N ALA A 9 -6.15 -5.92 -11.87
CA ALA A 9 -6.24 -7.14 -12.69
C ALA A 9 -7.69 -7.63 -12.88
N ASP A 10 -8.54 -7.40 -11.88
CA ASP A 10 -9.97 -7.74 -11.92
C ASP A 10 -10.83 -6.71 -12.66
N GLY A 11 -10.23 -5.65 -13.21
CA GLY A 11 -10.93 -4.61 -13.97
C GLY A 11 -11.51 -3.47 -13.12
N GLU A 12 -11.19 -3.39 -11.82
CA GLU A 12 -11.69 -2.35 -10.94
C GLU A 12 -10.91 -1.04 -11.13
N ARG A 13 -11.62 0.08 -11.25
CA ARG A 13 -11.02 1.42 -11.33
C ARG A 13 -10.62 1.87 -9.92
N VAL A 14 -9.34 2.16 -9.73
CA VAL A 14 -8.78 2.58 -8.45
C VAL A 14 -7.88 3.81 -8.60
N TYR A 15 -7.59 4.46 -7.48
CA TYR A 15 -6.90 5.75 -7.42
C TYR A 15 -5.77 5.69 -6.42
N THR A 16 -4.52 5.74 -6.89
CA THR A 16 -3.33 5.63 -6.03
C THR A 16 -2.86 7.00 -5.59
N ASP A 17 -2.70 7.23 -4.28
CA ASP A 17 -2.00 8.40 -3.76
C ASP A 17 -0.50 8.10 -3.61
N ARG A 18 0.31 8.77 -4.43
CA ARG A 18 1.77 8.62 -4.40
C ARG A 18 2.46 9.36 -3.25
N THR A 19 1.72 10.19 -2.51
CA THR A 19 2.22 10.94 -1.36
C THR A 19 1.97 10.23 -0.03
N GLN A 20 1.00 9.32 0.03
CA GLN A 20 0.72 8.49 1.20
C GLN A 20 1.36 7.12 1.06
N VAL A 21 2.41 6.88 1.84
CA VAL A 21 3.23 5.67 1.76
C VAL A 21 3.41 4.98 3.10
N GLU A 22 3.40 3.65 3.08
CA GLU A 22 3.93 2.79 4.13
C GLU A 22 5.29 2.23 3.70
N ARG A 23 6.24 2.15 4.62
CA ARG A 23 7.59 1.66 4.31
C ARG A 23 7.61 0.13 4.20
N GLY A 24 7.92 -0.39 3.02
CA GLY A 24 8.21 -1.81 2.81
C GLY A 24 9.70 -2.15 2.85
N SER A 25 10.02 -3.44 2.85
CA SER A 25 11.39 -3.96 2.83
C SER A 25 12.10 -3.73 1.49
N GLU A 26 11.38 -3.92 0.39
CA GLU A 26 11.90 -3.80 -0.99
C GLU A 26 11.45 -2.50 -1.67
N GLY A 27 10.32 -1.93 -1.23
CA GLY A 27 9.79 -0.69 -1.77
C GLY A 27 8.56 -0.20 -0.99
N PRO A 28 8.12 1.04 -1.18
CA PRO A 28 6.97 1.60 -0.47
C PRO A 28 5.67 0.87 -0.85
N PHE A 29 4.65 0.96 0.00
CA PHE A 29 3.27 0.66 -0.34
C PHE A 29 2.49 1.96 -0.41
N PHE A 30 1.88 2.26 -1.55
CA PHE A 30 1.07 3.46 -1.74
C PHE A 30 -0.38 3.18 -1.36
N VAL A 31 -1.05 4.13 -0.72
CA VAL A 31 -2.49 4.01 -0.40
C VAL A 31 -3.31 4.10 -1.68
N VAL A 32 -4.31 3.23 -1.79
CA VAL A 32 -5.22 3.16 -2.94
C VAL A 32 -6.65 3.39 -2.46
N PHE A 33 -7.40 4.18 -3.23
CA PHE A 33 -8.79 4.52 -3.00
C PHE A 33 -9.68 3.98 -4.13
N SER A 34 -10.94 3.68 -3.81
CA SER A 34 -11.94 3.23 -4.79
C SER A 34 -12.67 4.39 -5.48
N ASP A 35 -12.46 5.63 -5.00
CA ASP A 35 -13.05 6.84 -5.56
C ASP A 35 -11.99 7.91 -5.87
N ALA A 36 -12.33 8.82 -6.78
CA ALA A 36 -11.45 9.88 -7.25
C ALA A 36 -11.26 11.02 -6.23
N ASP A 37 -12.09 11.06 -5.19
CA ASP A 37 -12.04 12.08 -4.14
C ASP A 37 -11.08 11.69 -3.01
N GLY A 38 -10.64 10.43 -2.97
CA GLY A 38 -9.76 9.88 -1.92
C GLY A 38 -10.49 9.64 -0.60
N ALA A 39 -11.81 9.41 -0.64
CA ALA A 39 -12.63 9.26 0.57
C ALA A 39 -12.66 7.81 1.09
N SER A 40 -12.67 6.84 0.18
CA SER A 40 -12.87 5.42 0.51
C SER A 40 -11.61 4.62 0.22
N ARG A 41 -10.91 4.21 1.30
CA ARG A 41 -9.69 3.40 1.17
C ARG A 41 -10.04 2.02 0.62
N TRP A 42 -9.37 1.64 -0.45
CA TRP A 42 -9.50 0.34 -1.09
C TRP A 42 -8.42 -0.64 -0.61
N GLY A 43 -7.16 -0.20 -0.57
CA GLY A 43 -6.03 -1.08 -0.24
C GLY A 43 -4.69 -0.42 -0.47
N PHE A 44 -3.72 -1.19 -0.99
CA PHE A 44 -2.38 -0.71 -1.29
C PHE A 44 -1.88 -1.13 -2.66
N ARG A 45 -0.99 -0.31 -3.22
CA ARG A 45 -0.19 -0.66 -4.39
C ARG A 45 1.25 -0.88 -3.98
N CYS A 46 1.81 -2.03 -4.32
CA CYS A 46 3.22 -2.33 -4.10
C CYS A 46 4.07 -1.44 -5.00
N GLY A 47 4.92 -0.60 -4.42
CA GLY A 47 5.85 0.27 -5.14
C GLY A 47 7.05 -0.47 -5.74
N ASN A 48 7.31 -1.71 -5.31
CA ASN A 48 8.39 -2.53 -5.84
C ASN A 48 8.03 -3.16 -7.20
N CYS A 49 6.89 -3.83 -7.29
CA CYS A 49 6.46 -4.52 -8.53
C CYS A 49 5.23 -3.88 -9.21
N GLY A 50 4.58 -2.90 -8.59
CA GLY A 50 3.42 -2.22 -9.13
C GLY A 50 2.07 -2.93 -8.93
N SER A 51 2.05 -4.15 -8.38
CA SER A 51 0.84 -4.95 -8.14
C SER A 51 -0.07 -4.34 -7.05
N PHE A 52 -1.37 -4.61 -7.18
CA PHE A 52 -2.41 -4.29 -6.18
C PHE A 52 -2.73 -5.48 -5.26
N ASP A 53 -2.19 -6.66 -5.56
CA ASP A 53 -2.39 -7.90 -4.81
C ASP A 53 -1.57 -7.82 -3.53
N THR A 54 -2.24 -7.31 -2.50
CA THR A 54 -1.68 -7.09 -1.17
C THR A 54 -2.61 -7.69 -0.12
N ALA A 55 -2.00 -8.35 0.86
CA ALA A 55 -2.69 -8.82 2.05
C ALA A 55 -2.34 -7.90 3.22
N MET A 56 -3.34 -7.47 4.00
CA MET A 56 -3.16 -6.75 5.24
C MET A 56 -3.83 -7.53 6.37
N ASP A 57 -3.13 -7.72 7.48
CA ASP A 57 -3.71 -8.34 8.68
C ASP A 57 -4.24 -7.32 9.68
N THR A 58 -4.86 -7.80 10.76
CA THR A 58 -5.42 -6.96 11.82
C THR A 58 -4.35 -6.18 12.61
N MET A 59 -3.07 -6.54 12.48
CA MET A 59 -1.94 -5.83 13.10
C MET A 59 -1.32 -4.79 12.17
N GLY A 60 -1.89 -4.60 10.98
CA GLY A 60 -1.41 -3.64 9.98
C GLY A 60 -0.14 -4.08 9.26
N ARG A 61 0.23 -5.36 9.33
CA ARG A 61 1.29 -5.90 8.46
C ARG A 61 0.74 -6.04 7.05
N ILE A 62 1.49 -5.52 6.10
CA ILE A 62 1.15 -5.56 4.67
C ILE A 62 2.16 -6.46 3.98
N GLN A 63 1.70 -7.33 3.08
CA GLN A 63 2.55 -8.12 2.20
C GLN A 63 2.01 -8.08 0.77
N CYS A 64 2.90 -7.85 -0.20
CA CYS A 64 2.58 -8.07 -1.60
C CYS A 64 2.66 -9.57 -1.90
N THR A 65 1.56 -10.14 -2.39
CA THR A 65 1.47 -11.58 -2.68
C THR A 65 2.24 -11.97 -3.94
N GLU A 66 2.56 -11.00 -4.80
CA GLU A 66 3.29 -11.25 -6.05
C GLU A 66 4.81 -11.30 -5.87
N CYS A 67 5.41 -10.32 -5.18
CA CYS A 67 6.87 -10.21 -5.07
C CYS A 67 7.42 -10.39 -3.65
N GLY A 68 6.54 -10.59 -2.66
CA GLY A 68 6.95 -10.82 -1.27
C GLY A 68 7.44 -9.57 -0.51
N ASN A 69 7.41 -8.38 -1.13
CA ASN A 69 7.64 -7.12 -0.41
C ASN A 69 6.71 -7.07 0.81
N PHE A 70 7.20 -6.62 1.96
CA PHE A 70 6.39 -6.56 3.19
C PHE A 70 6.65 -5.27 3.97
N ARG A 71 5.63 -4.73 4.63
CA ARG A 71 5.76 -3.60 5.54
C ARG A 71 6.55 -4.06 6.75
N LYS A 72 7.70 -3.43 6.99
CA LYS A 72 8.42 -3.65 8.24
C LYS A 72 7.57 -3.04 9.36
N PRO A 73 7.41 -3.72 10.51
CA PRO A 73 6.81 -3.07 11.68
C PRO A 73 7.57 -1.77 11.94
N ASP A 74 6.85 -0.73 12.38
CA ASP A 74 7.49 0.51 12.82
C ASP A 74 8.60 0.10 13.81
N GLU A 75 9.81 0.55 13.53
CA GLU A 75 10.93 0.33 14.43
C GLU A 75 10.53 1.02 15.72
N TRP A 76 10.09 0.25 16.72
CA TRP A 76 9.97 0.75 18.06
C TRP A 76 11.40 1.04 18.45
N ASP A 77 11.81 2.31 18.38
CA ASP A 77 13.01 2.79 19.03
C ASP A 77 12.98 2.14 20.40
N ALA A 78 13.88 1.18 20.63
CA ALA A 78 14.06 0.59 21.93
C ALA A 78 14.59 1.73 22.80
N ALA A 79 13.69 2.53 23.36
CA ALA A 79 13.94 3.34 24.53
C ALA A 79 14.09 2.36 25.70
N HIS A 80 15.22 1.65 25.70
CA HIS A 80 15.74 1.04 26.89
C HIS A 80 16.60 2.11 27.57
N GLU A 81 16.10 2.51 28.73
CA GLU A 81 16.77 3.26 29.79
C GLU A 81 18.12 2.66 30.23
#